data_AF-A0A519Y9S5-F1
#
_entry.id   AF-A0A519Y9S5-F1
#
_cell.length_a   1.000
_cell.length_b   1.000
_cell.length_c   1.000
_cell.angle_alpha   90.00
_cell.angle_beta   90.00
_cell.angle_gamma   90.00
#
_symmetry.space_group_name_H-M   'P 1'
#
loop_
_entity.id
_entity.type
_entity.pdbx_description
1 polymer ?
#
loop_
_entity_poly.entity_id
_entity_poly.type
_entity_poly.pdbx_seq_one_letter_code
_entity_poly.pdbx_strand_id
1 'polypeptide(L)' 'MKKNQKYLTWTPPTGANRFAALDSFVRAAEAEEWSESEIQYVIDEVVEARDDAAGVAVLVSFTQR' A
#
# COMPACT_ATOMS: atom_id res chain seq x y z
N MET A 1 -16.17 3.55 -9.49
CA MET A 1 -15.74 4.96 -9.25
C MET A 1 -14.36 4.87 -8.61
N LYS A 2 -13.30 5.45 -9.22
CA LYS A 2 -12.01 5.57 -8.51
C LYS A 2 -12.22 6.58 -7.38
N LYS A 3 -12.31 6.11 -6.13
CA LYS A 3 -12.29 6.99 -4.95
C LYS A 3 -11.02 7.86 -5.02
N ASN A 4 -11.09 9.11 -4.57
CA ASN A 4 -9.94 10.02 -4.53
C ASN A 4 -8.71 9.30 -3.95
N GLN A 5 -7.72 9.04 -4.78
CA GLN A 5 -6.53 8.27 -4.40
C GLN A 5 -5.64 9.17 -3.52
N LYS A 6 -5.49 8.79 -2.25
CA LYS A 6 -4.53 9.42 -1.31
C LYS A 6 -3.13 8.89 -1.61
N TYR A 7 -2.11 9.73 -1.42
CA TYR A 7 -0.72 9.35 -1.61
C TYR A 7 0.03 9.43 -0.27
N LEU A 8 0.92 8.47 -0.07
CA LEU A 8 1.69 8.23 1.14
C LEU A 8 3.15 8.64 0.91
N THR A 9 3.76 9.30 1.89
CA THR A 9 5.22 9.48 1.90
C THR A 9 5.86 8.23 2.52
N TRP A 10 6.17 7.24 1.67
CA TRP A 10 6.70 5.95 2.09
C TRP A 10 7.78 5.44 1.15
N THR A 11 8.80 4.81 1.73
CA THR A 11 9.86 4.11 0.99
C THR A 11 9.69 2.60 1.15
N PRO A 12 9.46 1.84 0.07
CA PRO A 12 9.27 0.40 0.15
C PRO A 12 10.54 -0.32 0.64
N PRO A 13 10.41 -1.30 1.56
CA PRO A 13 11.54 -2.09 2.03
C PRO A 13 12.12 -2.97 0.90
N THR A 14 13.42 -2.88 0.66
CA THR A 14 14.11 -3.63 -0.39
C THR A 14 14.10 -5.14 -0.10
N GLY A 15 13.72 -5.95 -1.08
CA GLY A 15 13.74 -7.41 -0.98
C GLY A 15 12.60 -8.02 -0.17
N ALA A 16 11.64 -7.21 0.29
CA ALA A 16 10.45 -7.69 0.98
C ALA A 16 9.45 -8.30 -0.02
N ASN A 17 8.73 -9.35 0.42
CA ASN A 17 7.53 -9.82 -0.28
C ASN A 17 6.36 -8.84 -0.08
N ARG A 18 5.25 -9.04 -0.80
CA ARG A 18 4.14 -8.07 -0.79
C ARG A 18 3.51 -7.88 0.59
N PHE A 19 3.48 -8.91 1.43
CA PHE A 19 2.85 -8.83 2.75
C PHE A 19 3.75 -8.15 3.79
N ALA A 20 5.06 -8.39 3.73
CA ALA A 20 6.03 -7.65 4.54
C ALA A 20 6.08 -6.17 4.13
N ALA A 21 5.98 -5.87 2.83
CA ALA A 21 5.84 -4.50 2.35
C ALA A 21 4.49 -3.88 2.78
N LEU A 22 3.40 -4.64 2.75
CA LEU A 22 2.07 -4.20 3.20
C LEU A 22 2.05 -3.84 4.69
N ASP A 23 2.63 -4.65 5.58
CA ASP A 23 2.74 -4.30 7.01
C ASP A 23 3.46 -2.95 7.20
N SER A 24 4.58 -2.75 6.51
CA SER A 24 5.30 -1.47 6.55
C SER A 24 4.48 -0.30 5.99
N PHE A 25 3.74 -0.52 4.90
CA PHE A 25 2.87 0.50 4.30
C PHE A 25 1.73 0.89 5.25
N VAL A 26 1.05 -0.09 5.86
CA VAL A 26 -0.08 0.15 6.78
C VAL A 26 0.37 1.01 7.96
N ARG A 27 1.52 0.70 8.57
CA ARG A 27 2.07 1.51 9.67
C ARG A 27 2.33 2.97 9.27
N ALA A 28 2.84 3.18 8.05
CA ALA A 28 3.07 4.52 7.53
C ALA A 28 1.74 5.24 7.21
N ALA A 29 0.77 4.54 6.64
CA ALA A 29 -0.56 5.08 6.36
C ALA A 29 -1.30 5.49 7.64
N GLU A 30 -1.24 4.67 8.70
CA GLU A 30 -1.78 5.00 10.02
C GLU A 30 -1.10 6.25 10.61
N ALA A 31 0.22 6.36 10.47
CA ALA A 31 0.97 7.54 10.93
C ALA A 31 0.59 8.83 10.19
N GLU A 32 0.14 8.73 8.93
CA GLU A 32 -0.42 9.83 8.13
C GLU A 32 -1.96 9.92 8.22
N GLU A 33 -2.55 9.31 9.25
CA GLU A 33 -3.98 9.37 9.57
C GLU A 33 -4.86 8.99 8.37
N TRP A 34 -4.45 7.98 7.59
CA TRP A 34 -5.33 7.35 6.62
C TRP A 34 -6.51 6.71 7.33
N SER A 35 -7.68 6.79 6.72
CA SER A 35 -8.87 6.13 7.25
C SER A 35 -8.77 4.62 7.08
N GLU A 36 -9.44 3.89 7.97
CA GLU A 36 -9.59 2.42 7.87
C GLU A 36 -10.07 1.99 6.47
N SER A 37 -11.01 2.74 5.88
CA SER A 37 -11.55 2.42 4.56
C SER A 37 -10.57 2.61 3.40
N GLU A 38 -9.58 3.50 3.55
CA GLU A 38 -8.52 3.71 2.56
C GLU A 38 -7.46 2.61 2.69
N ILE A 39 -7.10 2.25 3.93
CA ILE A 39 -6.17 1.16 4.21
C ILE A 39 -6.74 -0.18 3.73
N GLN A 40 -8.02 -0.46 4.04
CA GLN A 40 -8.68 -1.70 3.62
C GLN A 40 -8.70 -1.84 2.09
N TYR A 41 -8.92 -0.73 1.38
CA TYR A 41 -8.86 -0.75 -0.08
C TYR A 41 -7.49 -1.18 -0.61
N VAL A 42 -6.39 -0.67 -0.04
CA VAL A 42 -5.04 -1.08 -0.44
C VAL A 42 -4.76 -2.53 -0.08
N ILE A 43 -5.24 -3.00 1.09
CA ILE A 43 -5.11 -4.40 1.50
C ILE A 43 -5.76 -5.33 0.47
N ASP A 44 -6.99 -5.02 0.04
CA ASP A 44 -7.73 -5.81 -0.94
C ASP A 44 -6.94 -5.92 -2.25
N GLU A 45 -6.48 -4.79 -2.79
CA GLU A 45 -5.72 -4.75 -4.05
C GLU A 45 -4.38 -5.54 -3.96
N VAL A 46 -3.70 -5.54 -2.80
CA VAL A 46 -2.45 -6.29 -2.59
C VAL A 46 -2.71 -7.79 -2.43
N VAL A 47 -3.79 -8.18 -1.76
CA VAL A 47 -4.17 -9.59 -1.59
C VAL A 47 -4.61 -10.20 -2.92
N GLU A 48 -5.35 -9.46 -3.74
CA GLU A 48 -5.81 -9.87 -5.06
C GLU A 48 -4.70 -9.86 -6.13
N ALA A 49 -3.55 -9.25 -5.84
CA ALA A 49 -2.42 -9.22 -6.74
C ALA A 49 -1.89 -10.64 -7.03
N ARG A 50 -1.58 -10.89 -8.31
CA ARG A 50 -1.18 -12.21 -8.82
C ARG A 50 0.08 -12.77 -8.17
N ASP A 51 1.02 -11.90 -7.82
CA ASP A 51 2.35 -12.26 -7.32
C ASP A 51 2.95 -11.13 -6.46
N ASP A 52 4.10 -11.39 -5.84
CA ASP A 52 4.77 -10.41 -4.97
C ASP A 52 5.13 -9.11 -5.69
N ALA A 53 5.57 -9.20 -6.94
CA ALA A 53 5.96 -8.03 -7.72
C ALA A 53 4.73 -7.15 -8.01
N ALA A 54 3.60 -7.76 -8.39
CA ALA A 54 2.34 -7.05 -8.60
C ALA A 54 1.83 -6.41 -7.30
N GLY A 55 1.89 -7.11 -6.17
CA GLY A 55 1.47 -6.56 -4.88
C GLY A 55 2.31 -5.36 -4.43
N VAL A 56 3.62 -5.42 -4.60
CA VAL A 56 4.50 -4.27 -4.31
C VAL A 56 4.23 -3.11 -5.27
N ALA A 57 3.93 -3.38 -6.54
CA ALA A 57 3.60 -2.34 -7.52
C ALA A 57 2.29 -1.59 -7.15
N VAL A 58 1.29 -2.28 -6.59
CA VAL A 58 0.09 -1.65 -6.02
C VAL A 58 0.50 -0.64 -4.94
N LEU A 59 1.29 -1.05 -3.94
CA LEU A 59 1.73 -0.17 -2.85
C LEU A 59 2.47 1.07 -3.37
N VAL A 60 3.39 0.89 -4.32
CA VAL A 60 4.13 1.99 -4.95
C VAL A 60 3.20 2.95 -5.68
N SER A 61 2.09 2.49 -6.24
CA SER A 61 1.11 3.36 -6.90
C SER A 61 0.42 4.34 -5.94
N PHE A 62 0.45 4.07 -4.63
CA PHE A 62 -0.05 4.95 -3.57
C PHE A 62 1.06 5.80 -2.95
N THR A 63 2.25 5.89 -3.53
CA THR A 63 3.33 6.73 -3.00
C THR A 63 3.53 8.02 -3.78
N GLN A 64 3.77 9.12 -3.06
CA GLN A 64 4.32 10.36 -3.60
C GLN A 64 5.75 10.53 -3.09
N ARG A 65 6.66 10.95 -3.98
CA ARG A 65 8.07 11.21 -3.67
C ARG A 65 8.30 12.68 -3.34
#